data_AF-A0A970JLW9-F1
#
_entry.id   AF-A0A970JLW9-F1
#
_cell.length_a   1.000
_cell.length_b   1.000
_cell.length_c   1.000
_cell.angle_alpha   90.00
_cell.angle_beta   90.00
_cell.angle_gamma   90.00
#
_symmetry.space_group_name_H-M   'P 1'
#
loop_
_entity.id
_entity.type
_entity.pdbx_description
1 polymer ?
#
loop_
_entity_poly.entity_id
_entity_poly.type
_entity_poly.pdbx_seq_one_letter_code
_entity_poly.pdbx_strand_id
1 'polypeptide(L)'
;MIIQHNIMALNAHRQLSANNTSLQKNIEKLSSGFKINLAGDDASGLAISEKMRAQIAGLKVAQNNAQDGISLIQTAEGALTEVHSMLNRMV
;
A
#
# COMPACT_ATOMS: atom_id res chain seq x y z
N MET A 1 -53.33 -20.18 16.94
CA MET A 1 -52.75 -19.43 15.81
C MET A 1 -52.88 -17.95 16.13
N ILE A 2 -51.78 -17.26 16.40
CA ILE A 2 -51.81 -15.84 16.79
C ILE A 2 -51.54 -15.02 15.52
N ILE A 3 -52.49 -14.17 15.13
CA ILE A 3 -52.42 -13.38 13.88
C ILE A 3 -51.60 -12.09 14.05
N GLN A 4 -51.34 -11.65 15.29
CA GLN A 4 -50.64 -10.40 15.59
C GLN A 4 -49.14 -10.42 15.28
N HIS A 5 -48.50 -11.59 15.21
CA HIS A 5 -47.07 -11.69 14.95
C HIS A 5 -46.75 -12.86 14.03
N ASN A 6 -46.00 -12.59 12.97
CA ASN A 6 -45.50 -13.61 12.07
C ASN A 6 -44.00 -13.83 12.32
N ILE A 7 -43.69 -14.72 13.25
CA ILE A 7 -42.31 -15.03 13.67
C ILE A 7 -41.50 -15.62 12.50
N MET A 8 -42.14 -16.38 11.60
CA MET A 8 -41.48 -16.94 10.42
C MET A 8 -41.05 -15.86 9.44
N ALA A 9 -41.92 -14.88 9.16
CA ALA A 9 -41.58 -13.74 8.32
C ALA A 9 -40.48 -12.87 8.96
N LEU A 10 -40.53 -12.65 10.27
CA LEU A 10 -39.47 -11.93 11.00
C LEU A 10 -38.13 -12.67 10.94
N ASN A 11 -38.14 -14.00 11.03
CA ASN A 11 -36.93 -14.80 10.92
C ASN A 11 -36.34 -14.74 9.49
N ALA A 12 -37.19 -14.87 8.47
CA ALA A 12 -36.78 -14.72 7.08
C ALA A 12 -36.21 -13.33 6.80
N HIS A 13 -36.81 -12.27 7.35
CA HIS A 13 -36.30 -10.91 7.22
C HIS A 13 -34.92 -10.74 7.89
N ARG A 14 -34.71 -11.28 9.10
CA ARG A 14 -33.39 -11.25 9.76
C ARG A 14 -32.32 -11.96 8.92
N GLN A 15 -32.65 -13.13 8.35
CA GLN A 15 -31.72 -13.86 7.49
C GLN A 15 -31.41 -13.10 6.19
N LEU A 16 -32.41 -12.45 5.60
CA LEU A 16 -32.24 -11.60 4.42
C LEU A 16 -31.35 -10.39 4.73
N SER A 17 -31.57 -9.71 5.85
CA SER A 17 -30.73 -8.59 6.28
C SER A 17 -29.27 -9.01 6.47
N ALA A 18 -29.01 -10.15 7.13
CA ALA A 18 -27.66 -10.67 7.32
C ALA A 18 -26.98 -11.03 5.98
N ASN A 19 -27.74 -11.59 5.03
CA ASN A 19 -27.24 -11.87 3.68
C ASN A 19 -26.90 -10.57 2.94
N ASN A 20 -27.79 -9.58 2.95
CA ASN A 20 -27.56 -8.28 2.32
C ASN A 20 -26.31 -7.58 2.88
N THR A 21 -26.09 -7.59 4.19
CA THR A 21 -24.87 -7.03 4.79
C THR A 21 -23.60 -7.77 4.31
N SER A 22 -23.66 -9.09 4.19
CA SER A 22 -22.53 -9.90 3.69
C SER A 22 -22.26 -9.62 2.20
N LEU A 23 -23.31 -9.49 1.39
CA LEU A 23 -23.21 -9.13 -0.02
C LEU A 23 -22.61 -7.73 -0.20
N GLN A 24 -23.04 -6.75 0.59
CA GLN A 24 -22.49 -5.39 0.55
C GLN A 24 -20.98 -5.39 0.84
N LYS A 25 -20.53 -6.13 1.86
CA LYS A 25 -19.09 -6.28 2.15
C LYS A 25 -18.32 -6.92 1.01
N ASN A 26 -18.89 -7.92 0.35
CA ASN A 26 -18.27 -8.57 -0.81
C ASN A 26 -18.14 -7.61 -2.00
N ILE A 27 -19.18 -6.80 -2.25
CA ILE A 27 -19.15 -5.77 -3.30
C ILE A 27 -18.10 -4.71 -2.98
N GLU A 28 -17.96 -4.30 -1.72
CA GLU A 28 -16.92 -3.35 -1.28
C GLU A 28 -15.50 -3.87 -1.58
N LYS A 29 -15.22 -5.13 -1.23
CA LYS A 29 -13.93 -5.79 -1.50
C LYS A 29 -13.68 -5.94 -3.01
N LEU A 30 -14.71 -6.29 -3.77
CA LEU A 30 -14.61 -6.38 -5.23
C LEU A 30 -14.35 -5.02 -5.87
N SER A 31 -15.06 -3.97 -5.44
CA SER A 31 -14.95 -2.62 -6.00
C SER A 31 -13.62 -1.94 -5.67
N SER A 32 -13.08 -2.20 -4.49
CA SER A 32 -11.77 -1.67 -4.04
C SER A 32 -10.60 -2.45 -4.60
N GLY A 33 -10.81 -3.73 -4.95
CA GLY A 33 -9.73 -4.65 -5.34
C GLY A 33 -8.83 -5.09 -4.16
N PHE A 34 -9.10 -4.62 -2.94
CA PHE A 34 -8.35 -4.99 -1.76
C PHE A 34 -9.14 -5.99 -0.90
N LYS A 35 -8.40 -6.96 -0.35
CA LYS A 35 -8.98 -7.95 0.56
C LYS A 35 -9.34 -7.36 1.92
N ILE A 36 -8.60 -6.34 2.37
CA ILE A 36 -8.74 -5.67 3.67
C ILE A 36 -8.96 -4.18 3.40
N ASN A 37 -10.18 -3.69 3.61
CA ASN A 37 -10.53 -2.28 3.42
C ASN A 37 -10.63 -1.53 4.74
N LEU A 38 -11.09 -2.22 5.79
CA LEU A 38 -11.37 -1.66 7.10
C LEU A 38 -10.54 -2.37 8.16
N ALA A 39 -10.14 -1.66 9.22
CA ALA A 39 -9.48 -2.25 10.38
C ALA A 39 -10.34 -3.32 11.09
N GLY A 40 -11.67 -3.27 10.90
CA GLY A 40 -12.60 -4.28 11.40
C GLY A 40 -12.60 -5.60 10.62
N ASP A 41 -12.04 -5.64 9.41
CA ASP A 41 -11.89 -6.89 8.64
C ASP A 41 -10.66 -7.69 9.10
N ASP A 42 -9.51 -7.01 9.25
CA ASP A 42 -8.27 -7.58 9.78
C ASP A 42 -7.31 -6.46 10.23
N ALA A 43 -7.33 -6.12 11.51
CA ALA A 43 -6.51 -5.06 12.07
C ALA A 43 -5.00 -5.35 11.96
N SER A 44 -4.60 -6.61 12.17
CA SER A 44 -3.20 -7.04 12.11
C SER A 44 -2.69 -7.04 10.68
N GLY A 45 -3.49 -7.58 9.74
CA GLY A 45 -3.18 -7.57 8.31
C GLY A 45 -3.07 -6.15 7.76
N LEU A 46 -3.97 -5.25 8.17
CA LEU A 46 -3.89 -3.84 7.79
C LEU A 46 -2.61 -3.18 8.33
N ALA A 47 -2.28 -3.37 9.61
CA ALA A 47 -1.08 -2.80 10.21
C ALA A 47 0.21 -3.28 9.51
N ILE A 48 0.28 -4.57 9.15
CA ILE A 48 1.41 -5.12 8.38
C ILE A 48 1.46 -4.51 6.98
N SER A 49 0.32 -4.40 6.29
CA SER A 49 0.27 -3.82 4.94
C SER A 49 0.73 -2.36 4.92
N GLU A 50 0.36 -1.57 5.93
CA GLU A 50 0.79 -0.17 6.05
C GLU A 50 2.26 -0.06 6.44
N LYS A 51 2.76 -0.94 7.31
CA LYS A 51 4.21 -1.06 7.57
C LYS A 51 4.98 -1.37 6.29
N MET A 52 4.50 -2.32 5.48
CA MET A 52 5.13 -2.66 4.20
C MET A 52 5.07 -1.49 3.21
N ARG A 53 3.94 -0.78 3.12
CA ARG A 53 3.79 0.41 2.28
C ARG A 53 4.80 1.49 2.67
N ALA A 54 4.96 1.74 3.97
CA ALA A 54 5.95 2.70 4.48
C ALA A 54 7.39 2.26 4.15
N GLN A 55 7.70 0.97 4.30
CA GLN A 55 9.01 0.43 3.92
C GLN A 55 9.28 0.57 2.43
N ILE A 56 8.31 0.27 1.56
CA ILE A 56 8.45 0.43 0.10
C ILE A 56 8.69 1.90 -0.25
N ALA A 57 7.94 2.82 0.34
CA ALA A 57 8.14 4.26 0.12
C ALA A 57 9.55 4.71 0.58
N GLY A 58 9.99 4.25 1.75
CA GLY A 58 11.33 4.52 2.26
C GLY A 58 12.43 3.96 1.37
N LEU A 59 12.28 2.72 0.89
CA LEU A 59 13.22 2.09 -0.04
C LEU A 59 13.29 2.81 -1.38
N LYS A 60 12.17 3.33 -1.91
CA LYS A 60 12.16 4.12 -3.14
C LYS A 60 12.96 5.41 -2.99
N VAL A 61 12.84 6.09 -1.85
CA VAL A 61 13.65 7.29 -1.56
C VAL A 61 15.12 6.91 -1.38
N ALA A 62 15.41 5.83 -0.66
CA ALA A 62 16.78 5.34 -0.51
C ALA A 62 17.44 5.01 -1.84
N GLN A 63 16.70 4.42 -2.78
CA GLN A 63 17.16 4.15 -4.14
C GLN A 63 17.48 5.45 -4.90
N ASN A 64 16.60 6.45 -4.84
CA ASN A 64 16.85 7.75 -5.46
C ASN A 64 18.09 8.42 -4.85
N ASN A 65 18.22 8.42 -3.52
CA ASN A 65 19.38 8.99 -2.83
C ASN A 65 20.69 8.28 -3.22
N ALA A 66 20.65 6.95 -3.39
CA ALA A 66 21.81 6.20 -3.86
C ALA A 66 22.18 6.59 -5.30
N GLN A 67 21.18 6.78 -6.16
CA GLN A 67 21.40 7.24 -7.54
C GLN A 67 21.99 8.65 -7.59
N ASP A 68 21.49 9.56 -6.74
CA ASP A 68 22.02 10.92 -6.62
C ASP A 68 23.47 10.90 -6.12
N GLY A 69 23.79 10.03 -5.16
CA GLY A 69 25.16 9.80 -4.69
C GLY A 69 26.09 9.30 -5.80
N ILE A 70 25.61 8.38 -6.65
CA ILE A 70 26.35 7.92 -7.83
C ILE A 70 26.60 9.07 -8.80
N SER A 71 25.57 9.87 -9.10
CA SER A 71 25.70 11.02 -10.01
C SER A 71 26.67 12.09 -9.48
N LEU A 72 26.69 12.31 -8.16
CA LEU A 72 27.65 13.20 -7.53
C LEU A 72 29.09 12.67 -7.68
N ILE A 73 29.31 11.38 -7.42
CA ILE A 73 30.63 10.75 -7.57
C ILE A 73 31.09 10.83 -9.02
N GLN A 74 30.23 10.53 -9.99
CA GLN A 74 30.55 10.64 -11.42
C GLN A 74 30.96 12.07 -11.82
N THR A 75 30.27 13.07 -11.27
CA THR A 75 30.62 14.48 -11.50
C THR A 75 32.00 14.81 -10.92
N ALA A 76 32.29 14.32 -9.71
CA ALA A 76 33.59 14.49 -9.08
C ALA A 76 34.71 13.76 -9.84
N GLU A 77 34.49 12.53 -10.32
CA GLU A 77 35.42 11.77 -11.14
C GLU A 77 35.74 12.48 -12.46
N GLY A 78 34.72 13.04 -13.12
CA GLY A 78 34.90 13.86 -14.32
C GLY A 78 35.76 15.09 -14.05
N ALA A 79 35.50 15.81 -12.96
CA ALA A 79 36.30 16.98 -12.58
C ALA A 79 37.75 16.60 -12.23
N LEU A 80 37.98 15.50 -11.52
CA LEU A 80 39.31 15.01 -11.19
C LEU A 80 40.09 14.55 -12.43
N THR A 81 39.40 14.00 -13.43
CA THR A 81 40.02 13.62 -14.71
C THR A 81 40.57 14.85 -15.44
N GLU A 82 39.85 15.97 -15.43
CA GLU A 82 40.34 17.24 -15.99
C GLU A 82 41.56 17.77 -15.21
N VAL A 83 41.52 17.73 -13.88
CA VAL A 83 42.68 18.11 -13.05
C VAL A 83 43.90 17.23 -13.36
N HIS A 84 43.69 15.92 -13.52
CA HIS A 84 44.76 15.00 -13.88
C HIS A 84 45.35 15.30 -15.27
N SER A 85 44.50 15.62 -16.25
CA SER A 85 44.94 16.05 -17.59
C SER A 85 45.75 17.35 -17.54
N MET A 86 45.32 18.34 -16.73
CA MET A 86 46.07 19.58 -16.53
C MET A 86 47.45 19.34 -15.90
N LEU A 87 47.55 18.46 -14.90
CA LEU A 87 48.82 18.10 -14.27
C LEU A 87 49.78 17.42 -15.25
N ASN A 88 49.29 16.46 -16.05
CA ASN A 88 50.11 15.78 -17.05
C ASN A 88 50.62 16.71 -18.16
N ARG A 89 49.97 17.86 -18.40
CA ARG A 89 50.43 18.88 -19.35
C ARG A 89 51.46 19.85 -18.78
N MET A 90 51.64 19.87 -17.46
CA MET A 90 52.63 20.72 -16.78
C MET A 90 54.00 20.04 -16.60
N VAL A 91 54.07 18.73 -16.81
CA VAL A 91 55.31 17.93 -16.86
C VAL A 91 55.77 17.83 -18.30
#